data_AF-A0A2P2IX58-F1
#
_entry.id   AF-A0A2P2IX58-F1
#
_cell.length_a   1.000
_cell.length_b   1.000
_cell.length_c   1.000
_cell.angle_alpha   90.00
_cell.angle_beta   90.00
_cell.angle_gamma   90.00
#
_symmetry.space_group_name_H-M   'P 1'
#
loop_
_entity.id
_entity.type
_entity.pdbx_description
1 polymer ?
#
loop_
_entity_poly.entity_id
_entity_poly.type
_entity_poly.pdbx_seq_one_letter_code
_entity_poly.pdbx_strand_id
1 'polypeptide(L)' 'MSQNLVGKTTHKTEGKIKYFHYHGTIAQRREPCRNLLNVSRIDFEKTPYVLDTTMRDIAWAVKKFEFKMIGDRLQHTKQ' A
#
# COMPACT_ATOMS: atom_id res chain seq x y z
N MET A 1 -17.83 3.16 4.16
CA MET A 1 -19.07 3.36 4.92
C MET A 1 -20.21 3.40 3.91
N SER A 2 -20.96 2.31 3.74
CA SER A 2 -22.07 2.24 2.77
C SER A 2 -23.39 2.36 3.53
N GLN A 3 -24.15 3.40 3.26
CA GLN A 3 -25.47 3.63 3.84
C GLN A 3 -26.52 3.14 2.84
N ASN A 4 -27.44 2.28 3.28
CA ASN A 4 -28.56 1.85 2.43
C ASN A 4 -29.56 3.00 2.32
N LEU A 5 -29.69 3.58 1.13
CA LEU A 5 -30.73 4.56 0.81
C LEU A 5 -32.03 3.82 0.50
N VAL A 6 -33.07 4.04 1.31
CA VAL A 6 -34.43 3.54 1.06
C VAL A 6 -35.27 4.69 0.52
N GLY A 7 -35.63 4.64 -0.76
CA GLY A 7 -36.47 5.64 -1.44
C GLY A 7 -36.76 5.26 -2.89
N LYS A 8 -37.89 5.74 -3.44
CA LYS A 8 -38.23 5.55 -4.86
C LYS A 8 -37.23 6.32 -5.72
N THR A 9 -36.44 5.60 -6.53
CA THR A 9 -35.55 6.19 -7.53
C THR A 9 -36.36 6.70 -8.72
N THR A 10 -36.08 7.93 -9.17
CA THR A 10 -36.68 8.50 -10.40
C THR A 10 -36.01 7.98 -11.68
N HIS A 11 -34.93 7.21 -11.55
CA HIS A 11 -34.20 6.64 -12.67
C HIS A 11 -34.50 5.15 -12.83
N LYS A 12 -34.80 4.70 -14.06
CA LYS A 12 -34.90 3.28 -14.43
C LYS A 12 -33.52 2.63 -14.39
N THR A 13 -33.27 1.79 -13.39
CA THR A 13 -31.93 1.27 -13.06
C THR A 13 -31.69 -0.17 -13.52
N GLU A 14 -32.58 -0.72 -14.35
CA GLU A 14 -32.69 -2.12 -14.76
C GLU A 14 -31.44 -2.74 -15.44
N GLY A 15 -30.35 -1.98 -15.66
CA GLY A 15 -29.10 -2.56 -16.18
C GLY A 15 -27.80 -1.78 -15.98
N LYS A 16 -27.77 -0.68 -15.22
CA LYS A 16 -26.60 0.23 -15.20
C LYS A 16 -26.19 0.82 -13.84
N ILE A 17 -26.59 0.25 -12.71
CA ILE A 17 -25.91 0.60 -11.45
C ILE A 17 -24.72 -0.34 -11.27
N LYS A 18 -23.53 0.12 -11.64
CA LYS A 18 -22.27 -0.52 -11.26
C LYS A 18 -21.63 0.34 -10.18
N TYR A 19 -21.69 -0.10 -8.94
CA TYR A 19 -20.87 0.50 -7.88
C TYR A 19 -19.52 -0.21 -7.87
N PHE A 20 -18.45 0.52 -8.20
CA PHE A 20 -17.10 0.01 -8.06
C PHE A 20 -16.63 0.26 -6.62
N HIS A 21 -16.39 -0.80 -5.88
CA HIS A 21 -15.80 -0.72 -4.55
C HIS A 21 -14.28 -0.72 -4.69
N TYR A 22 -13.62 0.36 -4.27
CA TYR A 22 -12.18 0.41 -4.17
C TYR A 22 -11.78 0.53 -2.69
N HIS A 23 -10.75 -0.21 -2.30
CA HIS A 23 -10.04 0.03 -1.06
C HIS A 23 -8.99 1.11 -1.33
N GLY A 24 -9.35 2.36 -1.07
CA GLY A 24 -8.42 3.49 -1.08
C GLY A 24 -8.06 3.92 0.34
N THR A 25 -6.89 4.54 0.50
CA THR A 25 -6.54 5.27 1.73
C THR A 25 -6.83 6.77 1.53
N ILE A 26 -7.25 7.45 2.59
CA ILE A 26 -7.50 8.90 2.56
C ILE A 26 -6.14 9.61 2.48
N ALA A 27 -5.81 10.18 1.32
CA ALA A 27 -4.63 11.04 1.15
C ALA A 27 -4.99 12.50 1.44
N GLN A 28 -5.33 12.83 2.70
CA GLN A 28 -5.59 14.22 3.10
C GLN A 28 -4.28 14.96 3.41
N ARG A 29 -4.18 16.19 2.91
CA ARG A 29 -2.99 17.09 2.85
C ARG A 29 -2.38 17.51 4.21
N ARG A 30 -2.81 16.91 5.32
CA ARG A 30 -2.31 17.08 6.71
C ARG A 30 -2.28 15.73 7.43
N GLU A 31 -1.60 14.78 6.81
CA GLU A 31 -1.52 13.34 7.16
C GLU A 31 -1.39 13.07 8.68
N PRO A 32 -2.44 12.61 9.38
CA PRO A 32 -2.30 12.11 10.75
C PRO A 32 -1.39 10.87 10.83
N CYS A 33 -1.18 10.18 9.70
CA CYS A 33 -0.23 9.07 9.58
C CYS A 33 1.23 9.47 9.86
N ARG A 34 1.61 10.74 9.70
CA ARG A 34 2.96 11.21 10.05
C ARG A 34 3.21 11.30 11.56
N ASN A 35 2.16 11.49 12.35
CA ASN A 35 2.27 11.65 13.81
C ASN A 35 2.04 10.33 14.56
N LEU A 36 1.48 9.31 13.89
CA LEU A 36 1.20 7.99 14.46
C LEU A 36 2.29 6.96 14.15
N LEU A 37 3.25 7.31 13.29
CA LEU A 37 4.35 6.44 12.90
C LEU A 37 5.67 7.05 13.35
N ASN A 38 6.47 6.26 14.07
CA ASN A 38 7.86 6.59 14.36
C ASN A 38 8.65 6.48 13.06
N VAL A 39 8.66 7.55 12.26
CA VAL A 39 9.36 7.60 10.98
C VAL A 39 10.73 8.23 11.13
N SER A 40 11.75 7.56 10.58
CA SER A 40 13.10 8.11 10.50
C SER A 40 13.14 9.18 9.40
N ARG A 41 13.29 10.47 9.77
CA ARG A 41 13.55 11.53 8.79
C ARG A 41 15.03 11.68 8.57
N ILE A 42 15.44 11.74 7.31
CA ILE A 42 16.80 12.02 6.90
C ILE A 42 16.79 13.24 5.98
N ASP A 43 17.70 14.16 6.18
CA ASP A 43 17.92 15.26 5.24
C ASP A 43 19.05 14.85 4.30
N PHE A 44 18.73 14.74 3.00
CA PHE A 44 19.71 14.46 1.95
C PHE A 44 19.73 15.65 1.00
N GLU A 45 20.90 16.28 0.82
CA GLU A 45 21.07 17.46 -0.04
C GLU A 45 20.03 18.58 0.24
N LYS A 46 19.81 18.89 1.52
CA LYS A 46 18.81 19.87 1.99
C LYS A 46 17.35 19.52 1.67
N THR A 47 17.08 18.31 1.20
CA THR A 47 15.74 17.80 0.93
C THR A 47 15.35 16.78 2.02
N PRO A 48 14.24 16.98 2.74
CA PRO A 48 13.81 16.06 3.79
C PRO A 48 13.13 14.83 3.20
N TYR A 49 13.66 13.64 3.49
CA TYR A 49 13.10 12.34 3.13
C TYR A 49 12.62 11.59 4.36
N VAL A 50 11.67 10.68 4.14
CA VAL A 50 11.28 9.66 5.11
C VAL A 50 11.98 8.37 4.71
N LEU A 51 12.84 7.86 5.59
CA LEU A 51 13.54 6.60 5.41
C LEU A 51 12.65 5.46 5.90
N ASP A 52 12.25 4.60 4.97
CA ASP A 52 11.61 3.32 5.25
C ASP A 52 12.61 2.19 4.98
N THR A 53 13.03 1.48 6.04
CA THR A 53 13.95 0.35 5.94
C THR A 53 13.23 -0.99 5.85
N THR A 54 11.91 -1.04 5.98
CA THR A 54 11.15 -2.30 6.10
C THR A 54 11.44 -3.28 4.97
N MET A 55 11.41 -2.80 3.72
CA MET A 55 11.71 -3.63 2.54
C MET A 55 13.16 -4.11 2.52
N ARG A 56 14.11 -3.28 3.01
CA ARG A 56 15.52 -3.64 3.11
C ARG A 56 15.74 -4.69 4.20
N ASP A 57 15.07 -4.55 5.34
CA ASP A 57 15.19 -5.45 6.48
C ASP A 57 14.59 -6.83 6.17
N ILE A 58 13.51 -6.87 5.37
CA ILE A 58 12.85 -8.11 4.94
C ILE A 58 13.58 -8.81 3.78
N ALA A 59 14.44 -8.10 3.04
CA ALA A 59 15.10 -8.62 1.84
C ALA A 59 15.85 -9.95 2.08
N TRP A 60 16.54 -10.08 3.22
CA TRP A 60 17.24 -11.31 3.57
C TRP A 60 16.28 -12.48 3.84
N ALA A 61 15.17 -12.22 4.53
CA ALA A 61 14.16 -13.23 4.82
C ALA A 61 13.50 -13.73 3.52
N VAL A 62 13.21 -12.83 2.59
CA VAL A 62 12.70 -13.15 1.25
C VAL A 62 13.72 -14.00 0.49
N LYS A 63 14.99 -13.60 0.44
CA LYS A 63 16.04 -14.36 -0.27
C LYS A 63 16.21 -15.78 0.30
N LYS A 64 16.15 -15.92 1.63
CA LYS A 64 16.19 -17.23 2.28
C LYS A 64 14.95 -18.08 1.96
N PHE A 65 13.78 -17.47 1.89
CA PHE A 65 12.55 -18.14 1.48
C PHE A 65 12.62 -18.59 0.02
N GLU A 66 13.00 -17.71 -0.89
CA GLU A 66 13.21 -18.01 -2.31
C GLU A 66 14.19 -19.18 -2.49
N PHE A 67 15.31 -19.15 -1.76
CA PHE A 67 16.28 -20.23 -1.77
C PHE A 67 15.69 -21.58 -1.36
N LYS A 68 14.90 -21.61 -0.28
CA LYS A 68 14.24 -22.83 0.21
C LYS A 68 13.17 -23.36 -0.73
N MET A 69 12.42 -22.48 -1.40
CA MET A 69 11.25 -22.86 -2.20
C MET A 69 11.57 -23.14 -3.66
N ILE A 70 12.52 -22.39 -4.23
CA ILE A 70 12.87 -22.43 -5.67
C ILE A 70 14.20 -23.15 -5.89
N GLY A 71 15.10 -23.14 -4.91
CA GLY A 71 16.38 -23.82 -4.96
C GLY A 71 17.53 -22.99 -5.53
N ASP A 72 18.66 -23.67 -5.77
CA ASP A 72 19.97 -23.06 -5.97
C ASP A 72 20.11 -22.23 -7.25
N ARG A 73 19.16 -22.33 -8.19
CA ARG A 73 19.14 -21.51 -9.41
C ARG A 73 19.18 -20.01 -9.10
N LEU A 74 18.67 -19.59 -7.95
CA LEU A 74 18.65 -18.19 -7.54
C LEU A 74 19.95 -17.70 -6.90
N GLN A 75 20.92 -18.57 -6.58
CA GLN A 75 22.20 -18.17 -5.96
C GLN A 75 23.00 -17.19 -6.83
N HIS A 76 22.97 -17.39 -8.15
CA HIS A 76 23.74 -16.58 -9.10
C HIS A 76 22.95 -15.41 -9.68
N THR A 77 21.70 -15.20 -9.23
CA THR A 77 20.90 -14.07 -9.71
C THR A 77 21.35 -12.81 -8.98
N LYS A 78 21.91 -11.85 -9.72
CA LYS A 78 22.22 -10.51 -9.19
C LYS A 78 20.89 -9.76 -9.03
N GLN A 79 20.56 -9.42 -7.79
CA GLN A 79 19.43 -8.57 -7.39
C GLN A 79 19.96 -7.19 -7.04
#